data_AF-A0A3B9GZL0-F1
#
_entry.id   AF-A0A3B9GZL0-F1
#
_cell.length_a   1.000
_cell.length_b   1.000
_cell.length_c   1.000
_cell.angle_alpha   90.00
_cell.angle_beta   90.00
_cell.angle_gamma   90.00
#
_symmetry.space_group_name_H-M   'P 1'
#
loop_
_entity.id
_entity.type
_entity.pdbx_description
1 polymer ?
#
loop_
_entity_poly.entity_id
_entity_poly.type
_entity_poly.pdbx_seq_one_letter_code
_entity_poly.pdbx_strand_id
1 'polypeptide(L)'
;MLKSYRFREEREADWRKLDLILTRAENSGVKALTDEDMMALPHLYRQAVSSLSVARSISLDQNVITYLEGLCTRAYFYVYGARTSMGERMAQFIRADWPEAVRGAVLSTLLAAFFLFGGAALAFFLCLQDMDWYWTIHGQSFGEIRTPDASVEALRSTIYTDPGEVGQDRLTAFAGFLFNNNAQIALFAFALGFAFGIPTAWLLAWNGIILGSMYAVFWDKGLGYEFTGWLLIHGVTELFAIVLAGAG
;
A
#
# COMPACT_ATOMS: atom_id res chain seq x y z
N MET A 1 21.99 51.14 27.03
CA MET A 1 22.86 50.52 26.00
C MET A 1 23.79 49.43 26.55
N LEU A 2 24.44 49.60 27.72
CA LEU A 2 25.37 48.61 28.31
C LEU A 2 24.80 47.20 28.60
N LYS A 3 23.51 47.07 28.97
CA LYS A 3 22.88 45.76 29.25
C LYS A 3 22.75 44.86 28.01
N SER A 4 22.49 45.44 26.83
CA SER A 4 22.38 44.70 25.56
C SER A 4 23.74 44.22 25.06
N TYR A 5 24.77 45.07 25.18
CA TYR A 5 26.14 44.73 24.78
C TYR A 5 26.71 43.57 25.60
N ARG A 6 26.65 43.65 26.94
CA ARG A 6 27.13 42.57 27.83
C ARG A 6 26.37 41.25 27.64
N PHE A 7 25.05 41.34 27.42
CA PHE A 7 24.23 40.14 27.15
C PHE A 7 24.67 39.41 25.88
N ARG A 8 25.01 40.16 24.82
CA ARG A 8 25.55 39.61 23.57
C ARG A 8 26.95 39.04 23.77
N GLU A 9 27.84 39.81 24.39
CA GLU A 9 29.24 39.41 24.61
C GLU A 9 29.37 38.09 25.37
N GLU A 10 28.54 37.87 26.40
CA GLU A 10 28.57 36.64 27.20
C GLU A 10 28.01 35.40 26.49
N ARG A 11 27.17 35.56 25.46
CA ARG A 11 26.37 34.44 24.89
C ARG A 11 26.56 34.22 23.40
N GLU A 12 27.14 35.18 22.69
CA GLU A 12 27.34 35.13 21.25
C GLU A 12 28.28 34.01 20.82
N ALA A 13 29.26 33.64 21.65
CA ALA A 13 30.14 32.51 21.39
C ALA A 13 29.36 31.18 21.27
N ASP A 14 28.40 30.94 22.18
CA ASP A 14 27.56 29.74 22.18
C ASP A 14 26.60 29.74 20.98
N TRP A 15 26.04 30.90 20.63
CA TRP A 15 25.18 31.03 19.44
C TRP A 15 25.93 30.73 18.15
N ARG A 16 27.14 31.28 18.00
CA ARG A 16 28.00 31.00 16.84
C ARG A 16 28.43 29.53 16.80
N LYS A 17 28.73 28.91 17.94
CA LYS A 17 29.04 27.47 18.00
C LYS A 17 27.86 26.63 17.53
N LEU A 18 26.65 26.92 18.02
CA LEU A 18 25.43 26.25 17.56
C LEU A 18 25.22 26.44 16.06
N ASP A 19 25.34 27.68 15.57
CA ASP A 19 25.15 28.02 14.16
C ASP A 19 26.14 27.29 13.22
N LEU A 20 27.40 27.16 13.63
CA LEU A 20 28.41 26.39 12.90
C LEU A 20 28.07 24.91 12.81
N ILE A 21 27.60 24.31 13.92
CA ILE A 21 27.20 22.90 13.95
C ILE A 21 26.00 22.67 13.04
N LEU A 22 24.99 23.55 13.11
CA LEU A 22 23.79 23.46 12.27
C LEU A 22 24.14 23.63 10.78
N THR A 23 24.99 24.59 10.45
CA THR A 23 25.42 24.83 9.06
C THR A 23 26.18 23.63 8.49
N ARG A 24 27.01 22.96 9.30
CA ARG A 24 27.69 21.72 8.91
C ARG A 24 26.69 20.58 8.68
N ALA A 25 25.71 20.44 9.57
CA ALA A 25 24.66 19.43 9.45
C ALA A 25 23.77 19.64 8.22
N GLU A 26 23.47 20.89 7.87
CA GLU A 26 22.67 21.27 6.70
C GLU A 26 23.41 21.01 5.39
N ASN A 27 24.71 21.33 5.33
CA ASN A 27 25.51 21.22 4.10
C ASN A 27 26.02 19.80 3.83
N SER A 28 26.33 19.02 4.87
CA SER A 28 27.02 17.72 4.74
C SER A 28 26.25 16.56 5.39
N GLY A 29 25.05 16.83 5.91
CA GLY A 29 24.22 15.85 6.60
C GLY A 29 24.69 15.58 8.04
N VAL A 30 23.80 14.98 8.84
CA VAL A 30 24.04 14.67 10.26
C VAL A 30 25.24 13.73 10.46
N LYS A 31 25.57 12.90 9.46
CA LYS A 31 26.73 11.99 9.50
C LYS A 31 28.09 12.70 9.50
N ALA A 32 28.14 13.98 9.12
CA ALA A 32 29.36 14.79 9.14
C ALA A 32 29.62 15.47 10.50
N LEU A 33 28.70 15.30 11.47
CA LEU A 33 28.88 15.82 12.82
C LEU A 33 29.80 14.90 13.62
N THR A 34 30.69 15.52 14.40
CA THR A 34 31.51 14.78 15.37
C THR A 34 30.65 14.33 16.55
N ASP A 35 31.08 13.30 17.27
CA ASP A 35 30.40 12.86 18.52
C ASP A 35 30.33 14.00 19.55
N GLU A 36 31.36 14.86 19.60
CA GLU A 36 31.39 16.05 20.45
C GLU A 36 30.29 17.07 20.07
N ASP A 37 30.14 17.36 18.77
CA ASP A 37 29.08 18.25 18.27
C ASP A 37 27.68 17.69 18.56
N MET A 38 27.51 16.38 18.39
CA MET A 38 26.24 15.68 18.68
C MET A 38 25.87 15.74 20.18
N MET A 39 26.85 15.61 21.08
CA MET A 39 26.61 15.72 22.51
C MET A 39 26.40 17.17 22.97
N ALA A 40 27.03 18.14 22.30
CA ALA A 40 26.88 19.56 22.62
C ALA A 40 25.53 20.14 22.18
N LEU A 41 24.91 19.58 21.13
CA LEU A 41 23.70 20.10 20.49
C LEU A 41 22.52 20.38 21.44
N PRO A 42 22.10 19.44 22.33
CA PRO A 42 20.97 19.67 23.22
C PRO A 42 21.24 20.76 24.25
N HIS A 43 22.49 20.88 24.71
CA HIS A 43 22.91 21.92 25.65
C HIS A 43 22.87 23.29 24.98
N LEU A 44 23.52 23.43 23.82
CA LEU A 44 23.58 24.68 23.07
C LEU A 44 22.19 25.15 22.62
N TYR A 45 21.31 24.22 22.24
CA TYR A 45 19.91 24.53 21.94
C TYR A 45 19.17 25.12 23.14
N ARG A 46 19.27 24.49 24.33
CA ARG A 46 18.64 25.03 25.55
C ARG A 46 19.17 26.42 25.91
N GLN A 47 20.46 26.67 25.72
CA GLN A 47 21.05 27.99 25.92
C GLN A 47 20.50 29.02 24.93
N ALA A 48 20.35 28.67 23.65
CA ALA A 48 19.79 29.56 22.63
C ALA A 48 18.30 29.90 22.92
N VAL A 49 17.49 28.92 23.35
CA VAL A 49 16.09 29.15 23.76
C VAL A 49 16.01 30.04 25.00
N SER A 50 16.92 29.86 25.96
CA SER A 50 17.03 30.73 27.13
C SER A 50 17.40 32.16 26.72
N SER A 51 18.35 32.32 25.78
CA SER A 51 18.72 33.63 25.24
C SER A 51 17.56 34.32 24.53
N LEU A 52 16.79 33.58 23.74
CA LEU A 52 15.61 34.11 23.05
C LEU A 52 14.55 34.59 24.05
N SER A 53 14.31 33.81 25.09
CA SER A 53 13.35 34.17 26.16
C SER A 53 13.77 35.44 26.89
N VAL A 54 15.06 35.57 27.22
CA VAL A 54 15.61 36.80 27.82
C VAL A 54 15.49 37.96 26.85
N ALA A 55 15.95 37.82 25.60
CA ALA A 55 15.92 38.88 24.59
C ALA A 55 14.50 39.44 24.36
N ARG A 56 13.48 38.57 24.35
CA ARG A 56 12.07 38.98 24.30
C ARG A 56 11.62 39.73 25.57
N SER A 57 12.00 39.23 26.74
CA SER A 57 11.57 39.82 28.04
C SER A 57 12.12 41.21 28.32
N ILE A 58 13.35 41.50 27.90
CA ILE A 58 13.99 42.81 28.10
C ILE A 58 13.94 43.69 26.85
N SER A 59 13.11 43.31 25.86
CA SER A 59 12.87 44.03 24.60
C SER A 59 14.17 44.46 23.91
N LEU A 60 15.06 43.49 23.66
CA LEU A 60 16.28 43.74 22.89
C LEU A 60 15.97 44.09 21.42
N ASP A 61 17.00 44.51 20.68
CA ASP A 61 16.93 44.78 19.25
C ASP A 61 16.22 43.65 18.49
N GLN A 62 15.27 44.02 17.63
CA GLN A 62 14.51 43.13 16.78
C GLN A 62 15.40 42.20 15.95
N ASN A 63 16.57 42.67 15.51
CA ASN A 63 17.54 41.86 14.76
C ASN A 63 18.05 40.66 15.55
N VAL A 64 18.29 40.84 16.86
CA VAL A 64 18.77 39.76 17.74
C VAL A 64 17.66 38.76 18.00
N ILE A 65 16.42 39.22 18.17
CA ILE A 65 15.25 38.36 18.36
C ILE A 65 15.06 37.48 17.11
N THR A 66 15.01 38.08 15.92
CA THR A 66 14.85 37.34 14.66
C THR A 66 15.98 36.32 14.44
N TYR A 67 17.23 36.69 14.73
CA TYR A 67 18.37 35.78 14.65
C TYR A 67 18.21 34.56 15.58
N LEU A 68 17.87 34.80 16.85
CA LEU A 68 17.71 33.72 17.84
C LEU A 68 16.49 32.83 17.54
N GLU A 69 15.41 33.39 17.01
CA GLU A 69 14.24 32.62 16.55
C GLU A 69 14.62 31.68 15.40
N GLY A 70 15.32 32.18 14.40
CA GLY A 70 15.82 31.37 13.28
C GLY A 70 16.76 30.26 13.76
N LEU A 71 17.70 30.61 14.65
CA LEU A 71 18.66 29.66 15.22
C LEU A 71 17.96 28.54 16.02
N CYS A 72 17.00 28.88 16.87
CA CYS A 72 16.24 27.91 17.66
C CYS A 72 15.37 27.01 16.76
N THR A 73 14.77 27.57 15.72
CA THR A 73 13.92 26.83 14.77
C THR A 73 14.74 25.78 14.00
N ARG A 74 15.92 26.17 13.49
CA ARG A 74 16.85 25.23 12.83
C ARG A 74 17.31 24.13 13.79
N ALA A 75 17.72 24.50 14.99
CA ALA A 75 18.20 23.54 16.00
C ALA A 75 17.13 22.52 16.43
N TYR A 76 15.86 22.92 16.49
CA TYR A 76 14.76 22.04 16.88
C TYR A 76 14.71 20.75 16.03
N PHE A 77 14.87 20.87 14.71
CA PHE A 77 14.83 19.71 13.81
C PHE A 77 15.98 18.73 14.04
N TYR A 78 17.15 19.19 14.50
CA TYR A 78 18.29 18.31 14.76
C TYR A 78 18.26 17.70 16.16
N VAL A 79 17.67 18.39 17.14
CA VAL A 79 17.51 17.86 18.51
C VAL A 79 16.36 16.87 18.59
N TYR A 80 15.24 17.13 17.90
CA TYR A 80 14.00 16.37 18.03
C TYR A 80 13.54 15.66 16.74
N GLY A 81 14.17 15.89 15.59
CA GLY A 81 13.82 15.23 14.33
C GLY A 81 14.13 13.72 14.35
N ALA A 82 13.25 12.94 13.71
CA ALA A 82 13.39 11.49 13.63
C ALA A 82 14.71 11.09 12.94
N ARG A 83 15.56 10.37 13.66
CA ARG A 83 16.92 9.96 13.26
C ARG A 83 16.98 8.79 12.27
N THR A 84 15.88 8.45 11.60
CA THR A 84 15.86 7.33 10.66
C THR A 84 15.97 7.84 9.24
N SER A 85 16.96 7.35 8.49
CA SER A 85 17.03 7.63 7.05
C SER A 85 15.81 7.02 6.34
N MET A 86 15.43 7.61 5.21
CA MET A 86 14.31 7.10 4.39
C MET A 86 14.55 5.64 3.96
N GLY A 87 15.81 5.26 3.71
CA GLY A 87 16.20 3.88 3.38
C GLY A 87 16.05 2.90 4.54
N GLU A 88 16.45 3.28 5.76
CA GLU A 88 16.26 2.45 6.96
C GLU A 88 14.77 2.25 7.26
N ARG A 89 13.96 3.30 7.11
CA ARG A 89 12.51 3.22 7.31
C ARG A 89 11.85 2.33 6.26
N MET A 90 12.26 2.40 5.00
CA MET A 90 11.76 1.51 3.95
C MET A 90 12.17 0.05 4.20
N ALA A 91 13.42 -0.19 4.60
CA ALA A 91 13.90 -1.53 4.93
C ALA A 91 13.16 -2.11 6.15
N GLN A 92 12.90 -1.30 7.18
CA GLN A 92 12.11 -1.68 8.35
C GLN A 92 10.66 -2.00 7.96
N PHE A 93 10.05 -1.17 7.11
CA PHE A 93 8.70 -1.42 6.61
C PHE A 93 8.59 -2.77 5.91
N ILE A 94 9.50 -3.07 4.97
CA ILE A 94 9.46 -4.33 4.21
C ILE A 94 9.80 -5.56 5.08
N ARG A 95 10.76 -5.43 6.02
CA ARG A 95 11.27 -6.58 6.79
C ARG A 95 10.51 -6.88 8.07
N ALA A 96 9.89 -5.88 8.69
CA ALA A 96 9.24 -6.02 9.99
C ALA A 96 7.76 -5.63 9.93
N ASP A 97 7.46 -4.38 9.57
CA ASP A 97 6.11 -3.82 9.71
C ASP A 97 5.11 -4.51 8.77
N TRP A 98 5.51 -4.78 7.52
CA TRP A 98 4.66 -5.46 6.53
C TRP A 98 4.37 -6.93 6.92
N PRO A 99 5.37 -7.79 7.20
CA PRO A 99 5.08 -9.15 7.66
C PRO A 99 4.28 -9.22 8.96
N GLU A 100 4.46 -8.26 9.87
CA GLU A 100 3.66 -8.17 11.10
C GLU A 100 2.22 -7.77 10.83
N ALA A 101 1.99 -6.80 9.95
CA ALA A 101 0.64 -6.43 9.51
C ALA A 101 -0.08 -7.61 8.83
N VAL A 102 0.61 -8.34 7.94
CA VAL A 102 0.04 -9.53 7.28
C VAL A 102 -0.29 -10.64 8.30
N ARG A 103 0.60 -10.89 9.28
CA ARG A 103 0.34 -11.87 10.34
C ARG A 103 -0.80 -11.45 11.28
N GLY A 104 -0.95 -10.14 11.52
CA GLY A 104 -2.07 -9.58 12.28
C GLY A 104 -3.41 -9.69 11.54
N ALA A 105 -3.38 -9.71 10.20
CA ALA A 105 -4.56 -9.77 9.34
C ALA A 105 -4.99 -11.21 8.98
N VAL A 106 -4.40 -12.26 9.56
CA VAL A 106 -4.68 -13.67 9.18
C VAL A 106 -6.17 -14.00 9.22
N LEU A 107 -6.91 -13.54 10.23
CA LEU A 107 -8.36 -13.79 10.29
C LEU A 107 -9.09 -13.09 9.13
N SER A 108 -8.76 -11.83 8.85
CA SER A 108 -9.33 -11.08 7.73
C SER A 108 -8.99 -11.72 6.39
N THR A 109 -7.76 -12.21 6.21
CA THR A 109 -7.34 -12.95 5.01
C THR A 109 -8.10 -14.27 4.86
N LEU A 110 -8.31 -15.01 5.95
CA LEU A 110 -9.10 -16.24 5.94
C LEU A 110 -10.57 -15.96 5.64
N LEU A 111 -11.13 -14.88 6.16
CA LEU A 111 -12.50 -14.46 5.86
C LEU A 111 -12.63 -14.04 4.38
N ALA A 112 -11.69 -13.27 3.86
CA ALA A 112 -11.65 -12.88 2.45
C ALA A 112 -11.58 -14.13 1.53
N ALA A 113 -10.70 -15.07 1.86
CA ALA A 113 -10.62 -16.35 1.17
C ALA A 113 -11.93 -17.15 1.29
N PHE A 114 -12.53 -17.18 2.47
CA PHE A 114 -13.80 -17.86 2.71
C PHE A 114 -14.94 -17.28 1.86
N PHE A 115 -15.07 -15.96 1.77
CA PHE A 115 -16.12 -15.35 0.93
C PHE A 115 -15.89 -15.64 -0.55
N LEU A 116 -14.65 -15.51 -1.03
CA LEU A 116 -14.31 -15.79 -2.43
C LEU A 116 -14.53 -17.27 -2.80
N PHE A 117 -13.87 -18.20 -2.10
CA PHE A 117 -13.96 -19.62 -2.40
C PHE A 117 -15.30 -20.23 -1.99
N GLY A 118 -15.94 -19.71 -0.94
CA GLY A 118 -17.28 -20.09 -0.52
C GLY A 118 -18.33 -19.69 -1.55
N GLY A 119 -18.25 -18.47 -2.09
CA GLY A 119 -19.09 -18.03 -3.21
C GLY A 119 -18.88 -18.90 -4.45
N ALA A 120 -17.63 -19.23 -4.78
CA ALA A 120 -17.31 -20.11 -5.90
C ALA A 120 -17.87 -21.52 -5.72
N ALA A 121 -17.68 -22.13 -4.55
CA ALA A 121 -18.21 -23.45 -4.25
C ALA A 121 -19.74 -23.45 -4.32
N LEU A 122 -20.40 -22.44 -3.74
CA LEU A 122 -21.85 -22.30 -3.76
C LEU A 122 -22.39 -22.25 -5.19
N ALA A 123 -21.87 -21.35 -6.02
CA ALA A 123 -22.32 -21.19 -7.40
C ALA A 123 -22.01 -22.42 -8.25
N PHE A 124 -20.85 -23.05 -8.05
CA PHE A 124 -20.49 -24.28 -8.73
C PHE A 124 -21.51 -25.38 -8.47
N PHE A 125 -21.83 -25.67 -7.20
CA PHE A 125 -22.80 -26.71 -6.86
C PHE A 125 -24.22 -26.38 -7.30
N LEU A 126 -24.63 -25.11 -7.24
CA LEU A 126 -25.94 -24.68 -7.76
C LEU A 126 -26.05 -24.91 -9.27
N CYS A 127 -25.05 -24.52 -10.05
CA CYS A 127 -25.03 -24.72 -11.50
C CYS A 127 -24.93 -26.20 -11.91
N LEU A 128 -24.28 -27.05 -11.11
CA LEU A 128 -24.28 -28.50 -11.36
C LEU A 128 -25.64 -29.16 -11.14
N GLN A 129 -26.49 -28.58 -10.27
CA GLN A 129 -27.85 -29.07 -10.07
C GLN A 129 -28.79 -28.58 -11.16
N ASP A 130 -28.67 -27.30 -11.51
CA ASP A 130 -29.46 -26.66 -12.56
C ASP A 130 -28.65 -25.55 -13.23
N MET A 131 -28.34 -25.74 -14.50
CA MET A 131 -27.51 -24.82 -15.26
C MET A 131 -28.22 -23.49 -15.55
N ASP A 132 -29.53 -23.38 -15.33
CA ASP A 132 -30.26 -22.11 -15.44
C ASP A 132 -29.81 -21.08 -14.39
N TRP A 133 -29.21 -21.52 -13.28
CA TRP A 133 -28.56 -20.62 -12.32
C TRP A 133 -27.45 -19.78 -12.96
N TYR A 134 -26.77 -20.31 -13.99
CA TYR A 134 -25.76 -19.55 -14.73
C TYR A 134 -26.36 -18.28 -15.33
N TRP A 135 -27.53 -18.39 -15.98
CA TRP A 135 -28.20 -17.26 -16.61
C TRP A 135 -28.74 -16.25 -15.60
N THR A 136 -29.09 -16.71 -14.40
CA THR A 136 -29.49 -15.82 -13.29
C THR A 136 -28.31 -14.98 -12.78
N ILE A 137 -27.10 -15.56 -12.77
CA ILE A 137 -25.89 -14.91 -12.26
C ILE A 137 -25.28 -13.95 -13.29
N HIS A 138 -25.15 -14.39 -14.55
CA HIS A 138 -24.44 -13.65 -15.60
C HIS A 138 -25.38 -12.79 -16.48
N GLY A 139 -26.68 -13.05 -16.44
CA GLY A 139 -27.62 -12.52 -17.44
C GLY A 139 -27.38 -13.10 -18.83
N GLN A 140 -28.25 -12.76 -19.78
CA GLN A 140 -28.04 -13.12 -21.19
C GLN A 140 -27.15 -12.07 -21.86
N SER A 141 -25.89 -12.44 -22.10
CA SER A 141 -24.92 -11.60 -22.82
C SER A 141 -24.70 -12.16 -24.23
N PHE A 142 -25.10 -11.38 -25.24
CA PHE A 142 -24.88 -11.75 -26.64
C PHE A 142 -23.39 -11.67 -26.98
N GLY A 143 -22.79 -12.81 -27.36
CA GLY A 143 -21.38 -12.91 -27.74
C GLY A 143 -20.46 -13.57 -26.70
N GLU A 144 -20.99 -13.94 -25.54
CA GLU A 144 -20.28 -14.74 -24.54
C GLU A 144 -20.09 -16.18 -25.06
N ILE A 145 -18.84 -16.62 -25.21
CA ILE A 145 -18.51 -17.98 -25.70
C ILE A 145 -18.51 -18.99 -24.54
N ARG A 146 -18.32 -18.53 -23.29
CA ARG A 146 -18.18 -19.39 -22.10
C ARG A 146 -19.53 -19.67 -21.43
N THR A 147 -20.51 -20.09 -22.22
CA THR A 147 -21.89 -20.30 -21.76
C THR A 147 -22.28 -21.78 -21.74
N PRO A 148 -23.33 -22.15 -20.99
CA PRO A 148 -23.90 -23.50 -20.98
C PRO A 148 -24.23 -24.07 -22.37
N ASP A 149 -24.65 -23.20 -23.28
CA ASP A 149 -25.10 -23.54 -24.63
C ASP A 149 -23.94 -23.74 -25.62
N ALA A 150 -22.71 -23.38 -25.24
CA ALA A 150 -21.55 -23.53 -26.09
C ALA A 150 -21.19 -25.00 -26.32
N SER A 151 -20.66 -25.30 -27.53
CA SER A 151 -20.11 -26.63 -27.82
C SER A 151 -18.80 -26.86 -27.06
N VAL A 152 -18.43 -28.13 -26.89
CA VAL A 152 -17.17 -28.52 -26.23
C VAL A 152 -15.98 -27.91 -26.97
N GLU A 153 -16.00 -27.92 -28.30
CA GLU A 153 -14.95 -27.34 -29.14
C GLU A 153 -14.85 -25.82 -28.95
N ALA A 154 -16.00 -25.13 -28.89
CA ALA A 154 -16.04 -23.70 -28.64
C ALA A 154 -15.43 -23.37 -27.28
N LEU A 155 -15.83 -24.06 -26.21
CA LEU A 155 -15.24 -23.86 -24.87
C LEU A 155 -13.75 -24.19 -24.84
N ARG A 156 -13.33 -25.30 -25.46
CA ARG A 156 -11.93 -25.73 -25.52
C ARG A 156 -11.04 -24.72 -26.24
N SER A 157 -11.54 -24.08 -27.31
CA SER A 157 -10.83 -23.00 -28.01
C SER A 157 -10.59 -21.75 -27.15
N THR A 158 -11.37 -21.57 -26.06
CA THR A 158 -11.14 -20.49 -25.09
C THR A 158 -10.06 -20.81 -24.06
N ILE A 159 -9.61 -22.07 -23.99
CA ILE A 159 -8.56 -22.57 -23.09
C ILE A 159 -7.25 -22.74 -23.85
N TYR A 160 -7.32 -23.34 -25.04
CA TYR A 160 -6.18 -23.59 -25.92
C TYR A 160 -6.36 -22.85 -27.24
N THR A 161 -5.33 -22.14 -27.68
CA THR A 161 -5.27 -21.63 -29.05
C THR A 161 -4.55 -22.64 -29.92
N ASP A 162 -5.13 -23.01 -31.07
CA ASP A 162 -4.36 -23.69 -32.11
C ASP A 162 -3.32 -22.70 -32.69
N PRO A 163 -2.07 -23.11 -32.98
CA PRO A 163 -0.95 -22.21 -33.30
C PRO A 163 -1.00 -21.51 -34.69
N GLY A 164 -2.19 -21.28 -35.25
CA GLY A 164 -2.35 -20.75 -36.62
C GLY A 164 -3.51 -19.77 -36.84
N GLU A 165 -4.36 -19.54 -35.84
CA GLU A 165 -5.44 -18.56 -35.95
C GLU A 165 -5.16 -17.32 -35.10
N VAL A 166 -5.80 -16.20 -35.49
CA VAL A 166 -5.76 -14.84 -34.93
C VAL A 166 -6.23 -14.75 -33.45
N GLY A 167 -6.15 -15.85 -32.69
CA GLY A 167 -6.59 -16.00 -31.31
C GLY A 167 -5.57 -15.57 -30.24
N GLN A 168 -4.28 -15.47 -30.57
CA GLN A 168 -3.24 -15.09 -29.61
C GLN A 168 -3.38 -13.63 -29.13
N ASP A 169 -3.82 -12.72 -30.03
CA ASP A 169 -4.12 -11.33 -29.68
C ASP A 169 -5.39 -11.21 -28.82
N ARG A 170 -6.41 -12.06 -29.04
CA ARG A 170 -7.65 -12.06 -28.23
C ARG A 170 -7.41 -12.60 -26.82
N LEU A 171 -6.59 -13.63 -26.65
CA LEU A 171 -6.22 -14.16 -25.34
C LEU A 171 -5.32 -13.21 -24.56
N THR A 172 -4.37 -12.55 -25.23
CA THR A 172 -3.51 -11.55 -24.59
C THR A 172 -4.31 -10.30 -24.19
N ALA A 173 -5.22 -9.82 -25.05
CA ALA A 173 -6.14 -8.74 -24.70
C ALA A 173 -7.09 -9.12 -23.56
N PHE A 174 -7.58 -10.37 -23.54
CA PHE A 174 -8.43 -10.88 -22.47
C PHE A 174 -7.68 -11.06 -21.15
N ALA A 175 -6.44 -11.57 -21.18
CA ALA A 175 -5.58 -11.63 -20.00
C ALA A 175 -5.29 -10.22 -19.46
N GLY A 176 -5.07 -9.23 -20.35
CA GLY A 176 -4.96 -7.83 -19.97
C GLY A 176 -6.25 -7.26 -19.35
N PHE A 177 -7.42 -7.64 -19.87
CA PHE A 177 -8.71 -7.29 -19.29
C PHE A 177 -8.92 -7.90 -17.90
N LEU A 178 -8.64 -9.21 -17.75
CA LEU A 178 -8.71 -9.91 -16.46
C LEU A 178 -7.76 -9.31 -15.44
N PHE A 179 -6.51 -9.03 -15.83
CA PHE A 179 -5.53 -8.41 -14.96
C PHE A 179 -5.99 -7.04 -14.48
N ASN A 180 -6.52 -6.21 -15.38
CA ASN A 180 -7.01 -4.87 -15.03
C ASN A 180 -8.28 -4.93 -14.16
N ASN A 181 -9.17 -5.88 -14.43
CA ASN A 181 -10.37 -6.12 -13.63
C ASN A 181 -10.02 -6.62 -12.22
N ASN A 182 -9.13 -7.60 -12.12
CA ASN A 182 -8.63 -8.17 -10.85
C ASN A 182 -7.85 -7.12 -10.04
N ALA A 183 -7.05 -6.26 -10.68
CA ALA A 183 -6.38 -5.14 -10.03
C ALA A 183 -7.37 -4.08 -9.51
N GLN A 184 -8.43 -3.78 -10.27
CA GLN A 184 -9.50 -2.89 -9.82
C GLN A 184 -10.28 -3.49 -8.64
N ILE A 185 -10.62 -4.78 -8.70
CA ILE A 185 -11.28 -5.50 -7.61
C ILE A 185 -10.40 -5.47 -6.35
N ALA A 186 -9.10 -5.72 -6.47
CA ALA A 186 -8.16 -5.61 -5.36
C ALA A 186 -8.13 -4.18 -4.77
N LEU A 187 -8.09 -3.16 -5.63
CA LEU A 187 -8.10 -1.76 -5.19
C LEU A 187 -9.41 -1.38 -4.49
N PHE A 188 -10.56 -1.82 -5.00
CA PHE A 188 -11.87 -1.60 -4.37
C PHE A 188 -12.02 -2.39 -3.07
N ALA A 189 -11.58 -3.64 -3.03
CA ALA A 189 -11.59 -4.47 -1.83
C ALA A 189 -10.81 -3.83 -0.69
N PHE A 190 -9.62 -3.28 -0.98
CA PHE A 190 -8.84 -2.50 -0.03
C PHE A 190 -9.51 -1.17 0.34
N ALA A 191 -9.97 -0.41 -0.66
CA ALA A 191 -10.58 0.91 -0.44
C ALA A 191 -11.92 0.84 0.31
N LEU A 192 -12.63 -0.28 0.28
CA LEU A 192 -13.90 -0.49 0.99
C LEU A 192 -13.72 -1.07 2.40
N GLY A 193 -12.50 -1.43 2.80
CA GLY A 193 -12.18 -1.97 4.12
C GLY A 193 -12.61 -1.06 5.28
N PHE A 194 -12.59 0.28 5.08
CA PHE A 194 -13.04 1.25 6.08
C PHE A 194 -14.51 1.09 6.49
N ALA A 195 -15.35 0.47 5.64
CA ALA A 195 -16.76 0.20 5.91
C ALA A 195 -16.97 -1.15 6.61
N PHE A 196 -16.15 -1.43 7.63
CA PHE A 196 -16.15 -2.68 8.42
C PHE A 196 -16.00 -3.96 7.58
N GLY A 197 -15.41 -3.87 6.38
CA GLY A 197 -15.21 -5.01 5.48
C GLY A 197 -16.48 -5.62 4.88
N ILE A 198 -17.68 -5.07 5.14
CA ILE A 198 -18.94 -5.60 4.59
C ILE A 198 -18.98 -5.50 3.05
N PRO A 199 -18.68 -4.34 2.43
CA PRO A 199 -18.70 -4.26 0.97
C PRO A 199 -17.60 -5.10 0.33
N THR A 200 -16.45 -5.25 1.02
CA THR A 200 -15.35 -6.12 0.59
C THR A 200 -15.77 -7.59 0.60
N ALA A 201 -16.41 -8.06 1.67
CA ALA A 201 -16.94 -9.42 1.76
C ALA A 201 -17.97 -9.70 0.64
N TRP A 202 -18.89 -8.76 0.39
CA TRP A 202 -19.84 -8.86 -0.71
C TRP A 202 -19.16 -8.95 -2.07
N LEU A 203 -18.19 -8.07 -2.34
CA LEU A 203 -17.44 -8.05 -3.59
C LEU A 203 -16.70 -9.36 -3.84
N LEU A 204 -16.05 -9.91 -2.81
CA LEU A 204 -15.34 -11.18 -2.89
C LEU A 204 -16.30 -12.36 -3.11
N ALA A 205 -17.42 -12.39 -2.38
CA ALA A 205 -18.45 -13.41 -2.56
C ALA A 205 -19.02 -13.40 -3.97
N TRP A 206 -19.31 -12.21 -4.51
CA TRP A 206 -19.82 -12.05 -5.88
C TRP A 206 -18.81 -12.50 -6.94
N ASN A 207 -17.54 -12.12 -6.80
CA ASN A 207 -16.47 -12.59 -7.68
C ASN A 207 -16.31 -14.11 -7.60
N GLY A 208 -16.44 -14.68 -6.40
CA GLY A 208 -16.48 -16.10 -6.18
C GLY A 208 -17.61 -16.76 -6.97
N ILE A 209 -18.83 -16.25 -6.83
CA ILE A 209 -20.03 -16.77 -7.51
C ILE A 209 -19.85 -16.78 -9.04
N ILE A 210 -19.31 -15.71 -9.62
CA ILE A 210 -19.00 -15.62 -11.05
C ILE A 210 -17.98 -16.69 -11.46
N LEU A 211 -16.90 -16.84 -10.70
CA LEU A 211 -15.86 -17.83 -10.99
C LEU A 211 -16.40 -19.26 -10.90
N GLY A 212 -17.17 -19.58 -9.85
CA GLY A 212 -17.72 -20.91 -9.61
C GLY A 212 -18.75 -21.35 -10.65
N SER A 213 -19.65 -20.45 -11.02
CA SER A 213 -20.63 -20.70 -12.09
C SER A 213 -19.98 -20.89 -13.45
N MET A 214 -18.95 -20.09 -13.78
CA MET A 214 -18.15 -20.32 -15.00
C MET A 214 -17.45 -21.67 -14.94
N TYR A 215 -16.82 -22.03 -13.81
CA TYR A 215 -16.16 -23.32 -13.67
C TYR A 215 -17.13 -24.51 -13.87
N ALA A 216 -18.39 -24.39 -13.41
CA ALA A 216 -19.42 -25.40 -13.61
C ALA A 216 -19.71 -25.69 -15.10
N VAL A 217 -19.72 -24.67 -15.96
CA VAL A 217 -19.91 -24.82 -17.41
C VAL A 217 -18.83 -25.71 -18.02
N PHE A 218 -17.56 -25.46 -17.67
CA PHE A 218 -16.45 -26.28 -18.17
C PHE A 218 -16.47 -27.69 -17.58
N TRP A 219 -16.84 -27.82 -16.30
CA TRP A 219 -16.95 -29.11 -15.63
C TRP A 219 -18.01 -30.01 -16.28
N ASP A 220 -19.20 -29.47 -16.53
CA ASP A 220 -20.33 -30.19 -17.16
C ASP A 220 -19.97 -30.76 -18.53
N LYS A 221 -19.13 -30.04 -19.29
CA LYS A 221 -18.66 -30.43 -20.62
C LYS A 221 -17.41 -31.32 -20.60
N GLY A 222 -16.96 -31.77 -19.42
CA GLY A 222 -15.80 -32.63 -19.26
C GLY A 222 -14.45 -31.91 -19.43
N LEU A 223 -14.43 -30.58 -19.44
CA LEU A 223 -13.23 -29.72 -19.60
C LEU A 223 -12.68 -29.18 -18.27
N GLY A 224 -13.14 -29.72 -17.13
CA GLY A 224 -12.78 -29.23 -15.80
C GLY A 224 -11.27 -29.29 -15.51
N TYR A 225 -10.57 -30.34 -16.00
CA TYR A 225 -9.13 -30.49 -15.79
C TYR A 225 -8.34 -29.42 -16.55
N GLU A 226 -8.66 -29.24 -17.83
CA GLU A 226 -8.07 -28.25 -18.73
C GLU A 226 -8.30 -26.84 -18.21
N PHE A 227 -9.53 -26.54 -17.80
CA PHE A 227 -9.87 -25.23 -17.25
C PHE A 227 -9.19 -24.95 -15.91
N THR A 228 -9.01 -25.98 -15.06
CA THR A 228 -8.24 -25.86 -13.81
C THR A 228 -6.78 -25.53 -14.10
N GLY A 229 -6.15 -26.22 -15.06
CA GLY A 229 -4.77 -25.94 -15.44
C GLY A 229 -4.59 -24.50 -15.94
N TRP A 230 -5.50 -24.04 -16.80
CA TRP A 230 -5.52 -22.66 -17.28
C TRP A 230 -5.73 -21.65 -16.15
N LEU A 231 -6.69 -21.90 -15.24
CA LEU A 231 -6.96 -21.04 -14.09
C LEU A 231 -5.76 -20.98 -13.14
N LEU A 232 -5.02 -22.07 -12.95
CA LEU A 232 -3.87 -22.08 -12.06
C LEU A 232 -2.69 -21.29 -12.61
N ILE A 233 -2.46 -21.37 -13.92
CA ILE A 233 -1.36 -20.65 -14.59
C ILE A 233 -1.61 -19.14 -14.59
N HIS A 234 -2.86 -18.72 -14.78
CA HIS A 234 -3.20 -17.31 -14.94
C HIS A 234 -3.75 -16.66 -13.67
N GLY A 235 -4.49 -17.39 -12.84
CA GLY A 235 -5.29 -16.84 -11.75
C GLY A 235 -4.68 -16.96 -10.35
N VAL A 236 -3.66 -17.79 -10.11
CA VAL A 236 -3.15 -18.01 -8.73
C VAL A 236 -2.57 -16.73 -8.12
N THR A 237 -1.76 -15.99 -8.86
CA THR A 237 -1.15 -14.74 -8.39
C THR A 237 -2.20 -13.63 -8.19
N GLU A 238 -3.21 -13.61 -9.06
CA GLU A 238 -4.27 -12.60 -9.07
C GLU A 238 -5.29 -12.86 -7.95
N LEU A 239 -5.75 -14.10 -7.78
CA LEU A 239 -6.65 -14.50 -6.69
C LEU A 239 -5.96 -14.31 -5.33
N PHE A 240 -4.67 -14.60 -5.23
CA PHE A 240 -3.88 -14.31 -4.04
C PHE A 240 -3.85 -12.80 -3.72
N ALA A 241 -3.61 -11.97 -4.73
CA ALA A 241 -3.61 -10.51 -4.58
C ALA A 241 -4.99 -9.98 -4.14
N ILE A 242 -6.08 -10.50 -4.71
CA ILE A 242 -7.45 -10.14 -4.33
C ILE A 242 -7.75 -10.52 -2.87
N VAL A 243 -7.40 -11.74 -2.45
CA VAL A 243 -7.62 -12.20 -1.07
C VAL A 243 -6.81 -11.38 -0.07
N LEU A 244 -5.56 -11.05 -0.41
CA LEU A 244 -4.71 -10.23 0.45
C LEU A 244 -5.21 -8.78 0.53
N ALA A 245 -5.64 -8.20 -0.60
CA ALA A 245 -6.21 -6.86 -0.64
C ALA A 245 -7.55 -6.76 0.09
N GLY A 246 -8.37 -7.82 0.03
CA GLY A 246 -9.62 -7.91 0.78
C GLY A 246 -9.47 -8.13 2.28
N ALA A 247 -8.25 -8.35 2.77
CA ALA A 247 -7.95 -8.43 4.20
C ALA A 247 -7.67 -7.06 4.85
N GLY A 248 -7.50 -6.01 4.04
CA GLY A 248 -7.18 -4.64 4.46
C GLY A 248 -8.38 -3.77 4.83
#